data_AF-A0A7C9EI62-F1
#
_entry.id   AF-A0A7C9EI62-F1
#
_cell.length_a   1.000
_cell.length_b   1.000
_cell.length_c   1.000
_cell.angle_alpha   90.00
_cell.angle_beta   90.00
_cell.angle_gamma   90.00
#
_symmetry.space_group_name_H-M   'P 1'
#
loop_
_entity.id
_entity.type
_entity.pdbx_description
1 polymer ?
#
loop_
_entity_poly.entity_id
_entity_poly.type
_entity_poly.pdbx_seq_one_letter_code
_entity_poly.pdbx_strand_id
1 'polypeptide(L)'
;QSYGLPCDHAVAALFFCRQNVHRFTESYFTVATYRKAYSQTIHPIPDKTLWKEHSLESSNEGNGNRAEITMKPPKSLRPPPRPRKKRSRAEDRGPVKRVVHCSRCNQTGHFRTTCAAPI
;
A
#
# COMPACT_ATOMS: atom_id res chain seq x y z
N GLN A 1 -7.62 5.59 1.72
CA GLN A 1 -8.69 6.50 1.30
C GLN A 1 -8.08 7.89 1.35
N SER A 2 -7.94 8.56 0.21
CA SER A 2 -7.49 9.95 0.16
C SER A 2 -8.59 10.81 0.77
N TYR A 3 -8.30 11.47 1.88
CA TYR A 3 -9.21 12.40 2.53
C TYR A 3 -9.47 13.56 1.53
N GLY A 4 -10.69 13.66 1.01
CA GLY A 4 -11.12 14.74 0.09
C GLY A 4 -11.47 14.33 -1.35
N LEU A 5 -11.22 13.08 -1.76
CA LEU A 5 -11.80 12.50 -2.98
C LEU A 5 -12.74 11.34 -2.62
N PRO A 6 -13.91 11.21 -3.28
CA PRO A 6 -14.80 10.09 -3.05
C PRO A 6 -14.08 8.78 -3.41
N CYS A 7 -14.24 7.76 -2.58
CA CYS A 7 -13.73 6.42 -2.87
C CYS A 7 -14.54 5.76 -4.00
N ASP A 8 -14.03 4.68 -4.57
CA ASP A 8 -14.69 3.97 -5.69
C ASP A 8 -16.16 3.61 -5.38
N HIS A 9 -16.44 3.18 -4.14
CA HIS A 9 -17.81 2.89 -3.70
C HIS A 9 -18.71 4.14 -3.68
N ALA A 10 -18.18 5.28 -3.20
CA ALA A 10 -18.90 6.54 -3.18
C ALA A 10 -19.16 7.06 -4.60
N VAL A 11 -18.18 6.94 -5.50
CA VAL A 11 -18.33 7.26 -6.92
C VAL A 11 -19.43 6.42 -7.57
N ALA A 12 -19.43 5.10 -7.34
CA ALA A 12 -20.46 4.20 -7.86
C ALA A 12 -21.86 4.55 -7.34
N ALA A 13 -22.00 4.82 -6.03
CA ALA A 13 -23.27 5.22 -5.44
C ALA A 13 -23.78 6.57 -5.99
N LEU A 14 -22.89 7.54 -6.19
CA LEU A 14 -23.25 8.84 -6.77
C LEU A 14 -23.71 8.71 -8.23
N PHE A 15 -23.05 7.86 -9.02
CA PHE A 15 -23.51 7.56 -10.38
C PHE A 15 -24.87 6.88 -10.40
N PHE A 16 -25.12 5.93 -9.51
CA PHE A 16 -26.43 5.29 -9.37
C PHE A 16 -27.53 6.31 -9.06
N CYS A 17 -27.24 7.27 -8.17
CA CYS A 17 -28.14 8.36 -7.80
C CYS A 17 -28.21 9.50 -8.85
N ARG A 18 -27.56 9.36 -10.01
CA ARG A 18 -27.45 10.41 -11.07
C ARG A 18 -26.90 11.74 -10.55
N GLN A 19 -26.01 11.70 -9.57
CA GLN A 19 -25.37 12.88 -9.01
C GLN A 19 -24.01 13.15 -9.65
N ASN A 20 -23.60 14.42 -9.65
CA ASN A 20 -22.29 14.82 -10.15
C ASN A 20 -21.22 14.60 -9.08
N VAL A 21 -20.29 13.67 -9.34
CA VAL A 21 -19.21 13.27 -8.43
C VAL A 21 -18.31 14.44 -8.01
N HIS A 22 -18.03 15.39 -8.91
CA HIS A 22 -17.16 16.53 -8.64
C HIS A 22 -17.72 17.50 -7.60
N ARG A 23 -19.02 17.46 -7.29
CA ARG A 23 -19.59 18.24 -6.18
C ARG A 23 -19.25 17.69 -4.80
N PHE A 24 -18.78 16.45 -4.74
CA PHE A 24 -18.45 15.74 -3.50
C PHE A 24 -16.92 15.61 -3.29
N THR A 25 -16.13 16.31 -4.11
CA THR A 25 -14.68 16.44 -3.94
C THR A 25 -14.36 17.72 -3.18
N GLU A 26 -13.35 17.70 -2.31
CA GLU A 26 -12.86 18.92 -1.66
C GLU A 26 -12.33 19.94 -2.69
N SER A 27 -12.44 21.23 -2.34
CA SER A 27 -12.07 22.35 -3.22
C SER A 27 -10.60 22.35 -3.63
N TYR A 28 -9.73 21.72 -2.85
CA TYR A 28 -8.30 21.57 -3.13
C TYR A 28 -8.02 20.75 -4.40
N PHE A 29 -8.92 19.85 -4.79
CA PHE A 29 -8.73 18.96 -5.95
C PHE A 29 -9.34 19.51 -7.25
N THR A 30 -9.66 20.80 -7.31
CA THR A 30 -10.15 21.44 -8.53
C THR A 30 -9.01 21.96 -9.40
N VAL A 31 -9.25 22.00 -10.73
CA VAL A 31 -8.29 22.58 -11.69
C VAL A 31 -7.97 24.04 -11.36
N ALA A 32 -8.96 24.80 -10.89
CA ALA A 32 -8.77 26.19 -10.47
C ALA A 32 -7.77 26.29 -9.31
N THR A 33 -7.92 25.46 -8.28
CA THR A 33 -7.00 25.44 -7.13
C THR A 33 -5.61 24.96 -7.54
N TYR A 34 -5.51 23.94 -8.41
CA TYR A 34 -4.22 23.50 -8.95
C TYR A 34 -3.49 24.64 -9.68
N ARG A 35 -4.17 25.31 -10.62
CA ARG A 35 -3.59 26.46 -11.34
C ARG A 35 -3.20 27.60 -10.41
N LYS A 36 -3.99 27.86 -9.37
CA LYS A 36 -3.68 28.88 -8.36
C LYS A 36 -2.44 28.50 -7.54
N ALA A 37 -2.33 27.25 -7.10
CA ALA A 37 -1.18 26.76 -6.34
C ALA A 37 0.13 26.86 -7.12
N TYR A 38 0.09 26.62 -8.43
CA TYR A 38 1.24 26.69 -9.34
C TYR A 38 1.26 27.98 -10.18
N SER A 39 0.55 29.02 -9.75
CA SER A 39 0.49 30.30 -10.50
C SER A 39 1.78 31.09 -10.43
N GLN A 40 2.59 30.84 -9.40
CA GLN A 40 3.89 31.48 -9.20
C GLN A 40 5.00 30.67 -9.85
N THR A 41 6.07 31.35 -10.24
CA THR A 41 7.26 30.72 -10.80
C THR A 41 7.90 29.77 -9.78
N ILE A 42 8.05 28.50 -10.16
CA ILE A 42 8.89 27.57 -9.40
C ILE A 42 10.34 27.87 -9.74
N HIS A 43 11.07 28.44 -8.79
CA HIS A 43 12.49 28.70 -8.95
C HIS A 43 13.27 27.37 -8.96
N PRO A 44 14.27 27.22 -9.84
CA PRO A 44 15.14 26.06 -9.83
C PRO A 44 15.87 25.98 -8.48
N ILE A 45 16.08 24.75 -8.00
CA ILE A 45 16.87 24.53 -6.80
C ILE A 45 18.32 24.89 -7.15
N PRO A 46 18.93 25.87 -6.44
CA PRO A 46 20.31 26.28 -6.72
C PRO A 46 21.28 25.14 -6.40
N ASP A 47 22.52 25.24 -6.88
CA ASP A 47 23.56 24.27 -6.52
C ASP A 47 23.79 24.26 -4.99
N LYS A 48 24.17 23.10 -4.45
CA LYS A 48 24.34 22.91 -3.01
C LYS A 48 25.34 23.90 -2.39
N THR A 49 26.33 24.33 -3.16
CA THR A 49 27.33 25.34 -2.74
C THR A 49 26.72 26.73 -2.48
N LEU A 50 25.58 27.04 -3.10
CA LEU A 50 24.86 28.31 -2.97
C LEU A 50 23.73 28.22 -1.93
N TRP A 51 23.51 27.05 -1.35
CA TRP A 51 22.53 26.92 -0.26
C TRP A 51 23.10 27.70 0.90
N LYS A 52 22.38 28.75 1.33
CA LYS A 52 22.72 29.43 2.58
C LYS A 52 22.64 28.38 3.66
N GLU A 53 23.78 28.07 4.27
CA GLU A 53 23.79 27.46 5.58
C GLU A 53 23.04 28.45 6.47
N HIS A 54 21.80 28.12 6.84
CA HIS A 54 21.04 28.94 7.76
C HIS A 54 21.70 28.78 9.14
N SER A 55 22.89 29.37 9.33
CA SER A 55 23.35 29.80 10.64
C SER A 55 22.37 30.88 11.09
N LEU A 56 21.32 30.45 11.78
CA LEU A 56 20.60 31.08 12.91
C LEU A 56 20.43 32.62 12.99
N GLU A 57 20.72 33.42 11.96
CA GLU A 57 20.91 34.86 12.08
C GLU A 57 20.39 35.57 10.82
N SER A 58 19.08 35.53 10.65
CA SER A 58 18.31 36.61 10.01
C SER A 58 16.82 36.31 10.12
N SER A 59 16.28 36.61 11.29
CA SER A 59 14.92 37.15 11.42
C SER A 59 14.88 37.93 12.73
N ASN A 60 15.63 39.04 12.78
CA ASN A 60 15.31 40.10 13.72
C ASN A 60 14.11 40.85 13.15
N GLU A 61 12.92 40.33 13.38
CA GLU A 61 11.63 41.02 13.19
C GLU A 61 10.52 40.15 13.82
N GLY A 62 10.22 40.43 15.08
CA GLY A 62 8.93 40.14 15.69
C GLY A 62 8.66 38.71 16.17
N ASN A 63 8.74 38.55 17.50
CA ASN A 63 8.13 37.50 18.34
C ASN A 63 8.95 36.21 18.55
N GLY A 64 9.42 36.07 19.79
CA GLY A 64 10.29 35.00 20.26
C GLY A 64 9.63 33.62 20.27
N ASN A 65 10.49 32.62 20.02
CA ASN A 65 10.37 31.17 20.21
C ASN A 65 10.67 30.39 18.92
N ARG A 66 11.91 30.51 18.41
CA ARG A 66 12.44 29.54 17.44
C ARG A 66 13.01 28.34 18.18
N ALA A 67 12.11 27.52 18.72
CA ALA A 67 12.48 26.19 19.22
C ALA A 67 13.18 25.43 18.09
N GLU A 68 14.37 24.92 18.36
CA GLU A 68 15.13 24.06 17.46
C GLU A 68 14.25 22.86 17.07
N ILE A 69 13.72 22.87 15.84
CA ILE A 69 12.80 21.84 15.34
C ILE A 69 13.62 20.58 15.11
N THR A 70 13.79 19.77 16.15
CA THR A 70 14.34 18.42 16.03
C THR A 70 13.33 17.55 15.28
N MET A 71 13.50 17.42 13.96
CA MET A 71 12.71 16.48 13.17
C MET A 71 13.05 15.05 13.57
N LYS A 72 12.16 14.41 14.32
CA LYS A 72 12.27 12.97 14.61
C LYS A 72 11.83 12.18 13.38
N PRO A 73 12.52 11.07 13.03
CA PRO A 73 12.05 10.20 11.96
C PRO A 73 10.63 9.72 12.26
N PRO A 74 9.79 9.49 11.23
CA PRO A 74 8.47 8.93 11.41
C PRO A 74 8.59 7.64 12.20
N LYS A 75 7.79 7.50 13.27
CA LYS A 75 7.74 6.24 14.02
C LYS A 75 7.23 5.16 13.08
N SER A 76 8.11 4.25 12.65
CA SER A 76 7.71 3.08 11.87
C SER A 76 6.92 2.14 12.79
N LEU A 77 5.61 2.29 12.86
CA LEU A 77 4.77 1.29 13.47
C LEU A 77 4.74 0.09 12.54
N ARG A 78 5.36 -1.01 12.95
CA ARG A 78 5.22 -2.28 12.24
C ARG A 78 3.72 -2.62 12.27
N PRO A 79 3.04 -2.74 11.11
CA PRO A 79 1.65 -3.14 11.12
C PRO A 79 1.52 -4.47 11.86
N PRO A 80 0.46 -4.65 12.67
CA PRO A 80 0.27 -5.90 13.39
C PRO A 80 0.29 -7.06 12.39
N PRO A 81 0.85 -8.22 12.78
CA PRO A 81 0.88 -9.39 11.90
C PRO A 81 -0.55 -9.66 11.43
N ARG A 82 -0.75 -9.62 10.10
CA ARG A 82 -2.06 -9.92 9.51
C ARG A 82 -2.47 -11.31 10.04
N PRO A 83 -3.66 -11.45 10.65
CA PRO A 83 -4.12 -12.76 11.09
C PRO A 83 -4.05 -13.71 9.90
N ARG A 84 -3.41 -14.87 10.09
CA ARG A 84 -3.31 -15.90 9.05
C ARG A 84 -4.72 -16.14 8.53
N LYS A 85 -4.92 -15.94 7.22
CA LYS A 85 -6.20 -16.22 6.56
C LYS A 85 -6.54 -17.67 6.89
N LYS A 86 -7.56 -17.91 7.72
CA LYS A 86 -8.10 -19.25 7.93
C LYS A 86 -8.61 -19.67 6.56
N ARG A 87 -7.88 -20.56 5.87
CA ARG A 87 -8.43 -21.24 4.71
C ARG A 87 -9.68 -21.94 5.22
N SER A 88 -10.86 -21.50 4.76
CA SER A 88 -12.03 -22.35 4.89
C SER A 88 -11.66 -23.65 4.19
N ARG A 89 -11.75 -24.77 4.92
CA ARG A 89 -11.77 -26.06 4.24
C ARG A 89 -13.01 -25.99 3.35
N ALA A 90 -12.81 -26.08 2.03
CA ALA A 90 -13.88 -26.60 1.18
C ALA A 90 -14.32 -27.91 1.83
N GLU A 91 -15.65 -28.13 1.85
CA GLU A 91 -16.33 -29.25 2.48
C GLU A 91 -15.50 -30.52 2.59
N ASP A 92 -15.67 -31.21 3.71
CA ASP A 92 -15.04 -32.44 4.22
C ASP A 92 -14.88 -33.60 3.21
N ARG A 93 -14.26 -33.34 2.07
CA ARG A 93 -13.69 -34.34 1.17
C ARG A 93 -12.27 -34.47 1.68
N GLY A 94 -12.08 -35.41 2.59
CA GLY A 94 -10.75 -35.80 3.08
C GLY A 94 -9.74 -35.89 1.93
N PRO A 95 -8.44 -35.70 2.20
CA PRO A 95 -7.42 -35.64 1.18
C PRO A 95 -7.57 -36.80 0.20
N VAL A 96 -7.75 -36.49 -1.09
CA VAL A 96 -7.85 -37.48 -2.16
C VAL A 96 -6.57 -38.32 -2.11
N LYS A 97 -6.68 -39.53 -1.58
CA LYS A 97 -5.56 -40.47 -1.50
C LYS A 97 -5.27 -40.93 -2.92
N ARG A 98 -4.16 -40.46 -3.49
CA ARG A 98 -3.69 -40.96 -4.78
C ARG A 98 -3.24 -42.41 -4.60
N VAL A 99 -3.75 -43.30 -5.45
CA VAL A 99 -3.33 -44.71 -5.47
C VAL A 99 -1.90 -44.79 -6.00
N VAL A 100 -1.01 -45.37 -5.21
CA VAL A 100 0.39 -45.61 -5.61
C VAL A 100 0.44 -46.86 -6.47
N HIS A 101 1.14 -46.77 -7.61
CA HIS A 101 1.40 -47.88 -8.53
C HIS A 101 2.89 -48.19 -8.53
N CYS A 102 3.23 -49.47 -8.45
CA CYS A 102 4.61 -49.93 -8.50
C CYS A 102 5.12 -49.95 -9.94
N SER A 103 6.19 -49.22 -10.26
CA SER A 103 6.77 -49.20 -11.62
C SER A 103 7.48 -50.49 -12.05
N ARG A 104 7.55 -51.50 -11.18
CA ARG A 104 8.12 -52.82 -11.47
C ARG A 104 7.06 -53.84 -11.88
N CYS A 105 6.08 -54.07 -11.02
CA CYS A 105 5.04 -55.07 -11.25
C CYS A 105 3.71 -54.46 -11.70
N ASN A 106 3.62 -53.14 -11.81
CA ASN A 106 2.42 -52.37 -12.14
C ASN A 106 1.22 -52.58 -11.20
N GLN A 107 1.43 -53.24 -10.06
CA GLN A 107 0.41 -53.42 -9.02
C GLN A 107 0.33 -52.23 -8.08
N THR A 108 -0.85 -52.03 -7.50
CA THR A 108 -1.12 -50.92 -6.57
C THR A 108 -0.73 -51.26 -5.13
N GLY A 109 -0.51 -50.23 -4.31
CA GLY A 109 -0.39 -50.38 -2.85
C GLY A 109 1.04 -50.49 -2.30
N HIS A 110 2.06 -50.42 -3.17
CA HIS A 110 3.46 -50.39 -2.74
C HIS A 110 4.34 -49.60 -3.73
N PHE A 111 5.52 -49.20 -3.28
CA PHE A 111 6.52 -48.53 -4.11
C PHE A 111 7.48 -49.55 -4.73
N ARG A 112 8.20 -49.15 -5.79
CA ARG A 112 9.24 -49.97 -6.42
C ARG A 112 10.27 -50.52 -5.42
N THR A 113 10.59 -49.74 -4.40
CA THR A 113 11.58 -50.06 -3.36
C THR A 113 11.12 -51.14 -2.38
N THR A 114 9.80 -51.34 -2.25
CA THR A 114 9.20 -52.33 -1.35
C THR A 114 8.50 -53.45 -2.13
N CYS A 115 8.87 -53.64 -3.40
CA CYS A 115 8.27 -54.63 -4.28
C CYS A 115 8.90 -56.01 -4.03
N ALA A 116 8.06 -57.01 -3.74
CA ALA A 116 8.48 -58.40 -3.52
C ALA A 116 8.50 -59.25 -4.80
N ALA A 117 8.20 -58.66 -5.96
CA ALA A 117 8.29 -59.37 -7.24
C ALA A 117 9.76 -59.69 -7.56
N PRO A 118 10.06 -60.89 -8.08
CA PRO A 118 11.40 -61.24 -8.53
C PRO A 118 11.86 -60.26 -9.63
N ILE A 119 13.16 -59.99 -9.65
CA ILE A 119 13.81 -59.11 -10.64
C ILE A 119 13.96 -59.83 -11.97
#